data_AF-G5RZ40-F1
#
_entry.id   AF-G5RZ40-F1
#
_cell.length_a   1.000
_cell.length_b   1.000
_cell.length_c   1.000
_cell.angle_alpha   90.00
_cell.angle_beta   90.00
_cell.angle_gamma   90.00
#
_symmetry.space_group_name_H-M   'P 1'
#
loop_
_entity.id
_entity.type
_entity.pdbx_description
1 polymer ?
#
loop_
_entity_poly.entity_id
_entity_poly.type
_entity_poly.pdbx_seq_one_letter_code
_entity_poly.pdbx_strand_id
1 'polypeptide(L)'
;MEFVASNARTCVQWLIDQGVLFDTHVQPNGKESYHLTREGGHSHRRILHAADATGKEVETTLVSRAQNHPNIQVLERSNAVDLIISDKMGLPGPRRVVGAWIWNRNKEWVETCHAKSVVLATGGASKVYQYTTNPDISSGDGIAMAWRAGCRVANLEFNQFHPTALYHPQARNFLLTEALRGEG
;
A
#
# COMPACT_ATOMS: atom_id res chain seq x y z
N MET A 1 -14.08 6.15 11.71
CA MET A 1 -12.84 5.60 12.32
C MET A 1 -13.08 4.32 13.10
N GLU A 2 -14.22 4.14 13.78
CA GLU A 2 -14.51 2.96 14.62
C GLU A 2 -14.34 1.60 13.91
N PHE A 3 -14.92 1.45 12.71
CA PHE A 3 -14.83 0.19 11.95
C PHE A 3 -13.40 -0.31 11.72
N VAL A 4 -12.48 0.59 11.34
CA VAL A 4 -11.08 0.20 11.11
C VAL A 4 -10.39 -0.13 12.42
N ALA A 5 -10.61 0.69 13.46
CA ALA A 5 -9.99 0.50 14.77
C ALA A 5 -10.39 -0.83 15.43
N SER A 6 -11.67 -1.22 15.34
CA SER A 6 -12.17 -2.47 15.94
C SER A 6 -11.66 -3.73 15.22
N ASN A 7 -11.25 -3.62 13.95
CA ASN A 7 -10.80 -4.76 13.14
C ASN A 7 -9.27 -4.90 13.07
N ALA A 8 -8.51 -3.88 13.50
CA ALA A 8 -7.05 -3.86 13.36
C ALA A 8 -6.36 -5.09 13.94
N ARG A 9 -6.74 -5.52 15.15
CA ARG A 9 -6.15 -6.70 15.81
C ARG A 9 -6.34 -7.97 14.99
N THR A 10 -7.53 -8.18 14.43
CA THR A 10 -7.83 -9.36 13.62
C THR A 10 -7.03 -9.36 12.32
N CYS A 11 -6.95 -8.21 11.64
CA CYS A 11 -6.15 -8.08 10.41
C CYS A 11 -4.65 -8.27 10.67
N VAL A 12 -4.15 -7.77 11.80
CA VAL A 12 -2.77 -7.96 12.23
C VAL A 12 -2.51 -9.42 12.60
N GLN A 13 -3.44 -10.08 13.29
CA GLN A 13 -3.32 -11.51 13.59
C GLN A 13 -3.24 -12.32 12.30
N TRP A 14 -4.02 -11.96 11.28
CA TRP A 14 -3.92 -12.60 9.97
C TRP A 14 -2.52 -12.48 9.35
N LEU A 15 -1.84 -11.32 9.48
CA LEU A 15 -0.46 -11.16 9.02
C LEU A 15 0.50 -12.09 9.79
N ILE A 16 0.33 -12.19 11.11
CA ILE A 16 1.10 -13.11 11.95
C ILE A 16 0.88 -14.56 11.48
N ASP A 17 -0.37 -14.94 11.20
CA ASP A 17 -0.72 -16.27 10.72
C ASP A 17 -0.16 -16.54 9.31
N GLN A 18 0.05 -15.50 8.49
CA GLN A 18 0.79 -15.59 7.22
C GLN A 18 2.31 -15.73 7.41
N GLY A 19 2.83 -15.55 8.62
CA GLY A 19 4.24 -15.70 8.97
C GLY A 19 5.02 -14.38 9.07
N VAL A 20 4.34 -13.23 9.13
CA VAL A 20 5.02 -11.96 9.40
C VAL A 20 5.56 -11.97 10.83
N LEU A 21 6.86 -11.72 10.97
CA LEU A 21 7.52 -11.69 12.27
C LEU A 21 7.50 -10.26 12.83
N PHE A 22 6.90 -10.10 14.01
CA PHE A 22 6.97 -8.86 14.78
C PHE A 22 7.84 -9.07 16.02
N ASP A 23 8.54 -8.02 16.44
CA ASP A 23 9.47 -8.09 17.57
C ASP A 23 8.75 -8.49 18.86
N THR A 24 9.34 -9.42 19.60
CA THR A 24 8.88 -9.84 20.93
C THR A 24 9.88 -9.40 21.99
N HIS A 25 9.40 -9.32 23.23
CA HIS A 25 10.23 -9.13 24.41
C HIS A 25 9.74 -10.00 25.55
N VAL A 26 10.67 -10.39 26.42
CA VAL A 26 10.36 -11.08 27.66
C VAL A 26 10.11 -10.03 28.73
N GLN A 27 8.90 -10.02 29.28
CA GLN A 27 8.53 -9.15 30.38
C GLN A 27 9.30 -9.53 31.66
N PRO A 28 9.42 -8.63 32.64
CA PRO A 28 10.05 -8.94 33.93
C PRO A 28 9.44 -10.13 34.68
N ASN A 29 8.18 -10.47 34.39
CA ASN A 29 7.47 -11.63 34.94
C ASN A 29 7.77 -12.96 34.20
N GLY A 30 8.70 -12.95 33.23
CA GLY A 30 9.12 -14.11 32.44
C GLY A 30 8.22 -14.46 31.25
N LYS A 31 7.12 -13.73 31.02
CA LYS A 31 6.21 -13.98 29.89
C LYS A 31 6.69 -13.26 28.62
N GLU A 32 6.63 -13.94 27.50
CA GLU A 32 6.86 -13.33 26.19
C GLU A 32 5.63 -12.55 25.72
N SER A 33 5.86 -11.37 25.13
CA SER A 33 4.82 -10.56 24.51
C SER A 33 5.41 -9.70 23.39
N TYR A 34 4.56 -9.21 22.48
CA TYR A 34 5.01 -8.30 21.44
C TYR A 34 5.56 -7.00 22.02
N HIS A 35 6.68 -6.55 21.47
CA HIS A 35 7.21 -5.23 21.73
C HIS A 35 6.38 -4.19 20.98
N LEU A 36 5.94 -3.14 21.69
CA LEU A 36 5.04 -2.13 21.16
C LEU A 36 5.66 -0.74 21.24
N THR A 37 5.64 0.00 20.14
CA THR A 37 6.05 1.41 20.07
C THR A 37 4.84 2.34 20.12
N ARG A 38 5.14 3.65 20.17
CA ARG A 38 4.16 4.75 20.18
C ARG A 38 4.67 5.87 19.29
N GLU A 39 3.78 6.42 18.47
CA GLU A 39 4.04 7.57 17.60
C GLU A 39 3.10 8.74 17.98
N GLY A 40 3.24 9.89 17.31
CA GLY A 40 2.43 11.07 17.58
C GLY A 40 0.93 10.82 17.50
N GLY A 41 0.17 11.47 18.38
CA GLY A 41 -1.29 11.31 18.45
C GLY A 41 -1.76 10.02 19.15
N HIS A 42 -0.86 9.14 19.60
CA HIS A 42 -1.23 7.95 20.38
C HIS A 42 -1.02 8.18 21.88
N SER A 43 -2.03 7.86 22.69
CA SER A 43 -1.92 7.93 24.17
C SER A 43 -1.31 6.67 24.79
N HIS A 44 -1.33 5.54 24.08
CA HIS A 44 -0.84 4.23 24.55
C HIS A 44 0.03 3.54 23.50
N ARG A 45 0.95 2.66 23.93
CA ARG A 45 1.77 1.81 23.05
C ARG A 45 0.86 0.78 22.37
N ARG A 46 0.85 0.78 21.03
CA ARG A 46 -0.07 -0.05 20.23
C ARG A 46 0.40 -0.34 18.80
N ILE A 47 1.66 -0.02 18.49
CA ILE A 47 2.24 -0.20 17.17
C ILE A 47 3.18 -1.40 17.25
N LEU A 48 2.85 -2.45 16.49
CA LEU A 48 3.77 -3.56 16.26
C LEU A 48 4.81 -3.14 15.22
N HIS A 49 6.03 -3.66 15.37
CA HIS A 49 7.10 -3.41 14.43
C HIS A 49 8.04 -4.61 14.31
N ALA A 50 8.86 -4.59 13.27
CA ALA A 50 9.98 -5.52 13.07
C ALA A 50 11.25 -4.67 12.90
N ALA A 51 12.03 -4.54 13.97
CA ALA A 51 13.11 -3.57 14.08
C ALA A 51 12.68 -2.17 13.60
N ASP A 52 13.43 -1.57 12.68
CA ASP A 52 13.15 -0.30 12.01
C ASP A 52 12.57 -0.48 10.58
N ALA A 53 12.24 -1.72 10.18
CA ALA A 53 11.91 -2.07 8.80
C ALA A 53 10.64 -2.93 8.64
N THR A 54 9.61 -2.68 9.45
CA THR A 54 8.33 -3.41 9.42
C THR A 54 7.73 -3.57 8.02
N GLY A 55 7.81 -2.52 7.19
CA GLY A 55 7.29 -2.57 5.82
C GLY A 55 7.95 -3.64 4.96
N LYS A 56 9.28 -3.81 5.09
CA LYS A 56 10.04 -4.82 4.36
C LYS A 56 9.64 -6.24 4.75
N GLU A 57 9.46 -6.48 6.05
CA GLU A 57 9.06 -7.79 6.58
C GLU A 57 7.66 -8.20 6.09
N VAL A 58 6.71 -7.26 6.15
CA VAL A 58 5.34 -7.46 5.65
C VAL A 58 5.34 -7.72 4.15
N GLU A 59 6.02 -6.87 3.36
CA GLU A 59 6.06 -6.99 1.91
C GLU A 59 6.69 -8.31 1.46
N THR A 60 7.87 -8.65 1.99
CA THR A 60 8.60 -9.86 1.60
C THR A 60 7.77 -11.12 1.89
N THR A 61 7.11 -11.17 3.05
CA THR A 61 6.25 -12.29 3.43
C THR A 61 5.06 -12.44 2.49
N LEU A 62 4.33 -11.35 2.23
CA LEU A 62 3.12 -11.38 1.41
C LEU A 62 3.43 -11.67 -0.06
N VAL A 63 4.53 -11.12 -0.60
CA VAL A 63 4.99 -11.41 -1.97
C VAL A 63 5.34 -12.89 -2.09
N SER A 64 6.10 -13.44 -1.14
CA SER A 64 6.46 -14.87 -1.14
C SER A 64 5.21 -15.76 -1.09
N ARG A 65 4.23 -15.44 -0.23
CA ARG A 65 2.96 -16.17 -0.16
C ARG A 65 2.19 -16.11 -1.49
N ALA A 66 2.12 -14.93 -2.11
CA ALA A 66 1.42 -14.74 -3.37
C ALA A 66 2.08 -15.51 -4.53
N GLN A 67 3.41 -15.45 -4.65
CA GLN A 67 4.17 -16.16 -5.70
C GLN A 67 4.05 -17.68 -5.59
N ASN A 68 3.91 -18.22 -4.38
CA ASN A 68 3.78 -19.65 -4.14
C ASN A 68 2.33 -20.16 -4.19
N HIS A 69 1.34 -19.29 -4.44
CA HIS A 69 -0.06 -19.69 -4.45
C HIS A 69 -0.50 -20.10 -5.87
N PRO A 70 -1.05 -21.31 -6.09
CA PRO A 70 -1.32 -21.86 -7.43
C PRO A 70 -2.36 -21.07 -8.23
N ASN A 71 -3.22 -20.30 -7.55
CA ASN A 71 -4.28 -19.51 -8.18
C ASN A 71 -3.95 -18.01 -8.26
N ILE A 72 -2.73 -17.59 -7.92
CA ILE A 72 -2.30 -16.19 -8.02
C ILE A 72 -1.24 -16.08 -9.11
N GLN A 73 -1.43 -15.14 -10.02
CA GLN A 73 -0.45 -14.80 -11.03
C GLN A 73 0.08 -13.39 -10.77
N VAL A 74 1.38 -13.27 -10.51
CA VAL A 74 2.06 -11.99 -10.34
C VAL A 74 2.65 -11.58 -11.69
N LEU A 75 2.21 -10.44 -12.22
CA LEU A 75 2.71 -9.86 -13.46
C LEU A 75 3.54 -8.62 -13.13
N GLU A 76 4.85 -8.78 -13.07
CA GLU A 76 5.77 -7.67 -12.83
C GLU A 76 5.97 -6.83 -14.10
N ARG A 77 6.34 -5.56 -13.91
CA ARG A 77 6.61 -4.61 -15.01
C ARG A 77 5.43 -4.49 -15.99
N SER A 78 4.22 -4.61 -15.46
CA SER A 78 2.95 -4.48 -16.17
C SER A 78 2.23 -3.22 -15.68
N ASN A 79 2.15 -2.20 -16.52
CA ASN A 79 1.56 -0.92 -16.16
C ASN A 79 0.11 -0.86 -16.66
N ALA A 80 -0.87 -0.77 -15.76
CA ALA A 80 -2.25 -0.52 -16.16
C ALA A 80 -2.37 0.89 -16.78
N VAL A 81 -2.93 0.97 -17.98
CA VAL A 81 -3.09 2.23 -18.73
C VAL A 81 -4.48 2.83 -18.47
N ASP A 82 -5.52 2.03 -18.66
CA ASP A 82 -6.89 2.41 -18.33
C ASP A 82 -7.80 1.20 -18.11
N LEU A 83 -8.92 1.45 -17.46
CA LEU A 83 -9.97 0.47 -17.23
C LEU A 83 -10.87 0.34 -18.46
N ILE A 84 -11.25 -0.89 -18.78
CA ILE A 84 -12.19 -1.19 -19.86
C ILE A 84 -13.60 -1.11 -19.28
N ILE A 85 -14.39 -0.14 -19.75
CA ILE A 85 -15.76 0.11 -19.25
C ILE A 85 -16.78 -0.37 -20.28
N SER A 86 -17.78 -1.12 -19.82
CA SER A 86 -18.74 -1.82 -20.68
C SER A 86 -19.48 -0.91 -21.65
N ASP A 87 -19.97 0.24 -21.18
CA ASP A 87 -20.73 1.21 -21.98
C ASP A 87 -19.85 1.88 -23.05
N LYS A 88 -18.59 2.19 -22.72
CA LYS A 88 -17.59 2.70 -23.69
C LYS A 88 -17.23 1.67 -24.77
N MET A 89 -17.43 0.39 -24.50
CA MET A 89 -17.19 -0.72 -25.45
C MET A 89 -18.45 -1.17 -26.19
N GLY A 90 -19.59 -0.48 -26.02
CA GLY A 90 -20.86 -0.86 -26.63
C GLY A 90 -21.46 -2.17 -26.08
N LEU A 91 -21.02 -2.62 -24.90
CA LEU A 91 -21.57 -3.80 -24.26
C LEU A 91 -22.91 -3.47 -23.58
N PRO A 92 -23.91 -4.35 -23.66
CA PRO A 92 -25.22 -4.10 -23.08
C PRO A 92 -25.19 -4.13 -21.54
N GLY A 93 -26.23 -3.54 -20.96
CA GLY A 93 -26.48 -3.50 -19.54
C GLY A 93 -25.87 -2.27 -18.84
N PRO A 94 -25.90 -2.25 -17.49
CA PRO A 94 -25.36 -1.13 -16.72
C PRO A 94 -23.84 -1.02 -16.87
N ARG A 95 -23.35 0.21 -16.70
CA ARG A 95 -21.92 0.54 -16.68
C ARG A 95 -21.19 -0.30 -15.65
N ARG A 96 -20.17 -1.04 -16.09
CA ARG A 96 -19.29 -1.86 -15.24
C ARG A 96 -17.89 -1.94 -15.84
N VAL A 97 -16.90 -2.21 -14.99
CA VAL A 97 -15.54 -2.55 -15.44
C VAL A 97 -15.52 -4.01 -15.90
N VAL A 98 -14.88 -4.29 -17.03
CA VAL A 98 -14.76 -5.66 -17.60
C VAL A 98 -13.30 -6.10 -17.80
N GLY A 99 -12.34 -5.27 -17.39
CA GLY A 99 -10.92 -5.51 -17.59
C GLY A 99 -10.10 -4.23 -17.54
N ALA A 100 -8.86 -4.32 -17.99
CA ALA A 100 -7.94 -3.20 -18.14
C ALA A 100 -7.03 -3.40 -19.35
N TRP A 101 -6.59 -2.31 -19.96
CA TRP A 101 -5.45 -2.32 -20.87
C TRP A 101 -4.16 -2.20 -20.07
N ILE A 102 -3.20 -3.07 -20.35
CA ILE A 102 -1.96 -3.18 -19.59
C ILE A 102 -0.79 -3.04 -20.56
N TRP A 103 0.05 -2.03 -20.36
CA TRP A 103 1.31 -1.91 -21.06
C TRP A 103 2.33 -2.87 -20.46
N ASN A 104 2.67 -3.90 -21.22
CA ASN A 104 3.70 -4.86 -20.90
C ASN A 104 5.07 -4.26 -21.23
N ARG A 105 5.83 -3.86 -20.22
CA ARG A 105 7.10 -3.15 -20.43
C ARG A 105 8.20 -4.02 -21.02
N ASN A 106 8.10 -5.35 -20.92
CA ASN A 106 9.10 -6.26 -21.48
C ASN A 106 8.87 -6.48 -22.98
N LYS A 107 7.60 -6.45 -23.41
CA LYS A 107 7.20 -6.60 -24.83
C LYS A 107 6.99 -5.27 -25.55
N GLU A 108 6.96 -4.16 -24.80
CA GLU A 108 6.64 -2.82 -25.26
C GLU A 108 5.29 -2.74 -25.99
N TRP A 109 4.30 -3.52 -25.52
CA TRP A 109 2.99 -3.66 -26.16
C TRP A 109 1.85 -3.54 -25.16
N VAL A 110 0.69 -3.03 -25.60
CA VAL A 110 -0.53 -2.94 -24.77
C VAL A 110 -1.37 -4.20 -24.93
N GLU A 111 -1.43 -4.99 -23.87
CA GLU A 111 -2.22 -6.22 -23.78
C GLU A 111 -3.60 -5.94 -23.17
N THR A 112 -4.61 -6.72 -23.58
CA THR A 112 -5.95 -6.65 -22.99
C THR A 112 -6.07 -7.70 -21.90
N CYS A 113 -6.40 -7.28 -20.68
CA CYS A 113 -6.67 -8.17 -19.55
C CYS A 113 -8.17 -8.17 -19.24
N HIS A 114 -8.82 -9.33 -19.36
CA HIS A 114 -10.23 -9.50 -19.02
C HIS A 114 -10.36 -9.98 -17.57
N ALA A 115 -11.31 -9.39 -16.83
CA ALA A 115 -11.58 -9.81 -15.46
C ALA A 115 -13.05 -9.59 -15.10
N LYS A 116 -13.58 -10.46 -14.22
CA LYS A 116 -14.94 -10.28 -13.65
C LYS A 116 -14.98 -9.15 -12.62
N SER A 117 -13.84 -8.85 -12.00
CA SER A 117 -13.69 -7.80 -10.99
C SER A 117 -12.29 -7.24 -11.07
N VAL A 118 -12.15 -5.92 -10.92
CA VAL A 118 -10.87 -5.21 -10.93
C VAL A 118 -10.75 -4.42 -9.64
N VAL A 119 -9.61 -4.56 -8.97
CA VAL A 119 -9.30 -3.85 -7.72
C VAL A 119 -8.13 -2.91 -7.99
N LEU A 120 -8.30 -1.62 -7.66
CA LEU A 120 -7.22 -0.65 -7.71
C LEU A 120 -6.54 -0.58 -6.33
N ALA A 121 -5.29 -1.01 -6.28
CA ALA A 121 -4.42 -0.96 -5.09
C ALA A 121 -3.07 -0.31 -5.45
N THR A 122 -3.12 0.86 -6.09
CA THR A 122 -1.98 1.47 -6.81
C THR A 122 -1.10 2.40 -5.96
N GLY A 123 -1.30 2.46 -4.65
CA GLY A 123 -0.63 3.44 -3.78
C GLY A 123 -1.17 4.87 -3.94
N GLY A 124 -0.35 5.85 -3.53
CA GLY A 124 -0.72 7.27 -3.45
C GLY A 124 -0.33 8.12 -4.66
N ALA A 125 -0.44 9.45 -4.50
CA ALA A 125 -0.19 10.45 -5.54
C ALA A 125 0.86 11.51 -5.15
N SER A 126 1.66 11.27 -4.10
CA SER A 126 2.57 12.28 -3.55
C SER A 126 3.66 12.74 -4.52
N LYS A 127 3.90 12.04 -5.64
CA LYS A 127 4.93 12.40 -6.63
C LYS A 127 4.54 13.62 -7.48
N VAL A 128 3.31 14.13 -7.34
CA VAL A 128 2.94 15.45 -7.90
C VAL A 128 3.66 16.62 -7.22
N TYR A 129 4.20 16.41 -6.02
CA TYR A 129 4.99 17.39 -5.28
C TYR A 129 6.49 17.20 -5.53
N GLN A 130 7.22 18.32 -5.60
CA GLN A 130 8.67 18.32 -5.85
C GLN A 130 9.46 17.53 -4.79
N TYR A 131 9.05 17.64 -3.53
CA TYR A 131 9.67 16.95 -2.40
C TYR A 131 8.69 15.93 -1.81
N THR A 132 9.11 14.67 -1.71
CA THR A 132 8.29 13.58 -1.20
C THR A 132 9.16 12.50 -0.58
N THR A 133 8.67 11.80 0.44
CA THR A 133 9.31 10.59 1.00
C THR A 133 8.93 9.32 0.23
N ASN A 134 8.00 9.42 -0.72
CA ASN A 134 7.48 8.27 -1.44
C ASN A 134 8.43 7.83 -2.59
N PRO A 135 8.39 6.54 -2.97
CA PRO A 135 9.05 6.07 -4.19
C PRO A 135 8.47 6.73 -5.44
N ASP A 136 9.23 6.69 -6.54
CA ASP A 136 8.87 7.34 -7.81
C ASP A 136 7.57 6.80 -8.45
N ILE A 137 7.09 5.64 -8.01
CA ILE A 137 5.85 5.01 -8.50
C ILE A 137 4.56 5.63 -7.92
N SER A 138 4.65 6.54 -6.94
CA SER A 138 3.47 7.16 -6.30
C SER A 138 2.88 8.31 -7.12
N SER A 139 2.56 8.04 -8.40
CA SER A 139 2.09 9.00 -9.41
C SER A 139 0.58 9.21 -9.45
N GLY A 140 -0.21 8.45 -8.66
CA GLY A 140 -1.66 8.58 -8.61
C GLY A 140 -2.42 7.93 -9.77
N ASP A 141 -1.80 6.98 -10.48
CA ASP A 141 -2.37 6.36 -11.68
C ASP A 141 -3.75 5.73 -11.43
N GLY A 142 -3.94 5.03 -10.31
CA GLY A 142 -5.23 4.44 -9.95
C GLY A 142 -6.32 5.48 -9.68
N ILE A 143 -5.98 6.61 -9.04
CA ILE A 143 -6.93 7.71 -8.83
C ILE A 143 -7.37 8.26 -10.20
N ALA A 144 -6.42 8.45 -11.12
CA ALA A 144 -6.70 8.97 -12.45
C ALA A 144 -7.53 7.98 -13.29
N MET A 145 -7.21 6.68 -13.26
CA MET A 145 -8.00 5.62 -13.93
C MET A 145 -9.42 5.56 -13.38
N ALA A 146 -9.60 5.59 -12.05
CA ALA A 146 -10.92 5.60 -11.42
C ALA A 146 -11.75 6.82 -11.84
N TRP A 147 -11.12 8.01 -11.84
CA TRP A 147 -11.77 9.25 -12.30
C TRP A 147 -12.22 9.16 -13.76
N ARG A 148 -11.35 8.71 -14.68
CA ARG A 148 -11.71 8.50 -16.09
C ARG A 148 -12.77 7.41 -16.29
N ALA A 149 -12.83 6.45 -15.37
CA ALA A 149 -13.86 5.43 -15.28
C ALA A 149 -15.17 5.92 -14.61
N GLY A 150 -15.25 7.19 -14.21
CA GLY A 150 -16.48 7.83 -13.70
C GLY A 150 -16.67 7.73 -12.19
N CYS A 151 -15.66 7.31 -11.44
CA CYS A 151 -15.70 7.33 -9.98
C CYS A 151 -15.64 8.77 -9.45
N ARG A 152 -16.39 9.04 -8.39
CA ARG A 152 -16.18 10.25 -7.58
C ARG A 152 -14.92 10.10 -6.75
N VAL A 153 -14.20 11.19 -6.57
CA VAL A 153 -13.02 11.32 -5.70
C VAL A 153 -13.29 12.39 -4.65
N ALA A 154 -12.58 12.35 -3.54
CA ALA A 154 -12.76 13.30 -2.44
C ALA A 154 -11.44 13.51 -1.68
N ASN A 155 -11.34 14.60 -0.93
CA ASN A 155 -10.26 14.91 0.00
C ASN A 155 -8.86 14.94 -0.62
N LEU A 156 -8.75 15.21 -1.93
CA LEU A 156 -7.46 15.28 -2.64
C LEU A 156 -6.64 16.52 -2.26
N GLU A 157 -7.24 17.47 -1.55
CA GLU A 157 -6.57 18.60 -0.93
C GLU A 157 -5.81 18.23 0.35
N PHE A 158 -6.17 17.13 1.01
CA PHE A 158 -5.56 16.69 2.27
C PHE A 158 -4.34 15.79 2.03
N ASN A 159 -3.22 16.40 1.65
CA ASN A 159 -1.94 15.72 1.47
C ASN A 159 -1.07 15.90 2.71
N GLN A 160 -0.59 14.79 3.29
CA GLN A 160 0.28 14.84 4.46
C GLN A 160 1.74 15.01 4.04
N PHE A 161 2.40 16.02 4.63
CA PHE A 161 3.84 16.21 4.52
C PHE A 161 4.49 15.70 5.80
N HIS A 162 5.37 14.71 5.67
CA HIS A 162 6.06 14.17 6.84
C HIS A 162 7.05 15.22 7.39
N PRO A 163 7.02 15.56 8.69
CA PRO A 163 7.81 16.67 9.23
C PRO A 163 9.32 16.39 9.28
N THR A 164 9.72 15.11 9.27
CA THR A 164 11.12 14.67 9.44
C THR A 164 11.67 13.93 8.21
N ALA A 165 11.59 14.56 7.04
CA ALA A 165 12.34 14.10 5.86
C ALA A 165 13.81 14.53 5.95
N LEU A 166 14.74 13.69 5.52
CA LEU A 166 16.17 13.98 5.56
C LEU A 166 16.54 15.07 4.54
N TYR A 167 17.16 16.16 5.00
CA TYR A 167 17.74 17.19 4.14
C TYR A 167 19.24 16.90 3.89
N HIS A 168 19.56 16.23 2.80
CA HIS A 168 20.94 15.93 2.42
C HIS A 168 21.09 15.85 0.88
N PRO A 169 22.12 16.45 0.26
CA PRO A 169 22.26 16.49 -1.22
C PRO A 169 22.28 15.13 -1.90
N GLN A 170 22.71 14.08 -1.20
CA GLN A 170 22.78 12.70 -1.70
C GLN A 170 21.54 11.87 -1.35
N ALA A 171 20.69 12.34 -0.43
CA ALA A 171 19.46 11.66 -0.07
C ALA A 171 18.35 12.16 -0.98
N ARG A 172 17.89 11.31 -1.91
CA ARG A 172 16.80 11.69 -2.83
C ARG A 172 15.49 11.86 -2.06
N ASN A 173 15.00 10.78 -1.44
CA ASN A 173 13.77 10.73 -0.65
C ASN A 173 14.01 9.79 0.55
N PHE A 174 14.41 10.31 1.71
CA PHE A 174 14.65 9.48 2.90
C PHE A 174 13.84 9.97 4.09
N LEU A 175 13.12 9.04 4.72
CA LEU A 175 12.26 9.31 5.86
C LEU A 175 13.00 8.98 7.15
N LEU A 176 13.01 9.92 8.11
CA LEU A 176 13.34 9.62 9.50
C LEU A 176 12.04 9.34 10.24
N THR A 177 11.89 8.10 10.72
CA THR A 177 10.64 7.61 11.33
C THR A 177 10.19 8.46 12.52
N GLU A 178 8.88 8.65 12.66
CA GLU A 178 8.28 9.33 13.82
C GLU A 178 8.55 8.57 15.13
N ALA A 179 8.80 7.26 15.06
CA ALA A 179 9.19 6.47 16.23
C ALA A 179 10.44 7.03 16.93
N LEU A 180 11.35 7.73 16.21
CA LEU A 180 12.48 8.43 16.82
C LEU A 180 12.00 9.47 17.84
N ARG A 181 11.02 10.32 17.49
CA ARG A 181 10.42 11.29 18.42
C ARG A 181 9.67 10.62 19.58
N GLY A 182 9.17 9.41 19.36
CA GLY A 182 8.43 8.64 20.36
C GLY A 182 9.31 8.02 21.44
N GLU A 183 10.59 7.79 21.14
CA GLU A 183 11.56 7.13 22.02
C GLU A 183 12.58 8.11 22.66
N GLY A 184 12.51 9.41 22.37
CA GLY A 184 13.27 10.48 23.04
C GLY A 184 14.27 11.18 22.15
#